data_AF-A0A2S1YPJ6-F1
#
_entry.id   AF-A0A2S1YPJ6-F1
#
_cell.length_a   1.000
_cell.length_b   1.000
_cell.length_c   1.000
_cell.angle_alpha   90.00
_cell.angle_beta   90.00
_cell.angle_gamma   90.00
#
_symmetry.space_group_name_H-M   'P 1'
#
loop_
_entity.id
_entity.type
_entity.pdbx_description
1 polymer ?
#
loop_
_entity_poly.entity_id
_entity_poly.type
_entity_poly.pdbx_seq_one_letter_code
_entity_poly.pdbx_strand_id
1 'polypeptide(L)'
;MHKINKQIEIIAFPDFDKTLNIINKREKFIFLPLATIQFEKHSEFENRQFHFILIWDTGTYEDDFFNEFRKDIRCIKFKLEGNKYSYLGKPNFPFVHLLPNAYDLIENHFQENLEYYLKPKSFREFSDENGVFTKGLAKIINQLNDFDKPDAAYYYERIMQYLYTKKKYELFNKINSDFSYSELFIGRTTTKEEVIAEFNDEGKSDNDLINNLLEEPNWLQKSEDILKDLDLTFIGSVSESDFTNGSAEIFLFWDKKNDEVYQFFQWT
;
A
#
# COMPACT_ATOMS: atom_id res chain seq x y z
N MET A 1 -3.99 -24.99 8.58
CA MET A 1 -5.16 -24.12 8.86
C MET A 1 -5.06 -23.63 10.30
N HIS A 2 -4.33 -22.53 10.52
CA HIS A 2 -4.40 -21.83 11.79
C HIS A 2 -5.78 -21.19 11.88
N LYS A 3 -6.55 -21.55 12.92
CA LYS A 3 -7.76 -20.82 13.27
C LYS A 3 -7.31 -19.39 13.57
N ILE A 4 -7.60 -18.45 12.70
CA ILE A 4 -7.58 -17.04 13.09
C ILE A 4 -8.47 -16.95 14.32
N ASN A 5 -7.82 -16.56 15.42
CA ASN A 5 -8.45 -16.47 16.73
C ASN A 5 -9.71 -15.61 16.56
N LYS A 6 -10.85 -15.95 17.17
CA LYS A 6 -12.10 -15.15 17.10
C LYS A 6 -11.97 -13.72 17.66
N GLN A 7 -10.74 -13.29 17.92
CA GLN A 7 -10.31 -12.06 18.55
C GLN A 7 -9.52 -11.18 17.59
N ILE A 8 -9.32 -11.58 16.33
CA ILE A 8 -8.55 -10.83 15.34
C ILE A 8 -9.30 -10.81 14.01
N GLU A 9 -9.52 -9.61 13.47
CA GLU A 9 -10.14 -9.37 12.17
C GLU A 9 -9.20 -8.52 11.32
N ILE A 10 -9.11 -8.84 10.03
CA ILE A 10 -8.39 -8.04 9.04
C ILE A 10 -9.40 -7.35 8.13
N ILE A 11 -9.24 -6.04 7.99
CA ILE A 11 -10.09 -5.19 7.14
C ILE A 11 -9.19 -4.58 6.06
N ALA A 12 -9.30 -5.07 4.83
CA ALA A 12 -8.57 -4.50 3.70
C ALA A 12 -9.19 -3.18 3.21
N PHE A 13 -8.33 -2.30 2.66
CA PHE A 13 -8.70 -0.97 2.16
C PHE A 13 -9.62 -0.17 3.08
N PRO A 14 -9.30 -0.06 4.39
CA PRO A 14 -10.12 0.65 5.35
C PRO A 14 -10.26 2.13 4.94
N ASP A 15 -11.42 2.73 5.27
CA ASP A 15 -11.63 4.15 4.97
C ASP A 15 -10.55 5.02 5.62
N PHE A 16 -10.08 6.01 4.88
CA PHE A 16 -9.07 6.96 5.35
C PHE A 16 -9.45 7.62 6.68
N ASP A 17 -10.68 8.11 6.78
CA ASP A 17 -11.18 8.80 7.97
C ASP A 17 -11.32 7.88 9.19
N LYS A 18 -11.27 6.55 9.00
CA LYS A 18 -11.27 5.57 10.09
C LYS A 18 -9.87 5.21 10.58
N THR A 19 -8.83 5.57 9.84
CA THR A 19 -7.45 5.09 10.08
C THR A 19 -6.50 6.22 10.49
N LEU A 20 -6.65 7.43 9.94
CA LEU A 20 -5.81 8.58 10.26
C LEU A 20 -6.60 9.75 10.85
N ASN A 21 -5.97 10.47 11.77
CA ASN A 21 -6.39 11.80 12.21
C ASN A 21 -5.81 12.84 11.24
N ILE A 22 -6.68 13.54 10.52
CA ILE A 22 -6.27 14.57 9.55
C ILE A 22 -5.86 15.84 10.28
N ILE A 23 -4.61 16.24 10.12
CA ILE A 23 -4.12 17.57 10.53
C ILE A 23 -4.18 18.53 9.33
N ASN A 24 -3.93 18.01 8.11
CA ASN A 24 -3.98 18.77 6.87
C ASN A 24 -4.73 17.99 5.79
N LYS A 25 -5.64 18.66 5.06
CA LYS A 25 -6.39 18.05 3.93
C LYS A 25 -5.51 17.43 2.86
N ARG A 26 -4.23 17.82 2.75
CA ARG A 26 -3.28 17.24 1.79
C ARG A 26 -2.77 15.86 2.21
N GLU A 27 -2.84 15.50 3.49
CA GLU A 27 -2.35 14.22 4.02
C GLU A 27 -3.07 13.02 3.40
N LYS A 28 -4.34 13.18 3.03
CA LYS A 28 -5.12 12.13 2.37
C LYS A 28 -4.56 11.68 1.00
N PHE A 29 -3.71 12.49 0.39
CA PHE A 29 -3.07 12.18 -0.90
C PHE A 29 -1.66 11.62 -0.74
N ILE A 30 -1.14 11.65 0.49
CA ILE A 30 0.17 11.11 0.86
C ILE A 30 0.00 9.69 1.40
N PHE A 31 -1.01 9.46 2.23
CA PHE A 31 -1.19 8.20 2.93
C PHE A 31 -2.28 7.35 2.28
N LEU A 32 -1.99 6.07 2.03
CA LEU A 32 -2.93 5.09 1.48
C LEU A 32 -3.10 3.95 2.49
N PRO A 33 -4.24 3.87 3.20
CA PRO A 33 -4.51 2.76 4.09
C PRO A 33 -4.63 1.44 3.33
N LEU A 34 -3.77 0.46 3.66
CA LEU A 34 -3.75 -0.84 3.00
C LEU A 34 -4.65 -1.84 3.71
N ALA A 35 -4.46 -1.99 5.03
CA ALA A 35 -5.22 -2.91 5.86
C ALA A 35 -5.27 -2.45 7.32
N THR A 36 -6.30 -2.88 8.05
CA THR A 36 -6.42 -2.74 9.51
C THR A 36 -6.45 -4.11 10.16
N ILE A 37 -5.65 -4.31 11.20
CA ILE A 37 -5.76 -5.39 12.16
C ILE A 37 -6.62 -4.88 13.32
N GLN A 38 -7.78 -5.50 13.52
CA GLN A 38 -8.65 -5.23 14.66
C GLN A 38 -8.52 -6.36 15.67
N PHE A 39 -8.17 -6.01 16.90
CA PHE A 39 -8.16 -6.92 18.03
C PHE A 39 -9.45 -6.79 18.84
N GLU A 40 -9.95 -7.90 19.37
CA GLU A 40 -11.08 -7.95 20.29
C GLU A 40 -10.72 -8.75 21.54
N LYS A 41 -10.71 -8.07 22.69
CA LYS A 41 -10.38 -8.68 24.00
C LYS A 41 -9.04 -9.44 23.98
N HIS A 42 -8.08 -9.00 23.16
CA HIS A 42 -6.74 -9.58 23.14
C HIS A 42 -6.02 -9.25 24.45
N SER A 43 -5.25 -10.17 25.02
CA SER A 43 -4.58 -9.96 26.32
C SER A 43 -3.58 -8.81 26.30
N GLU A 44 -2.95 -8.56 25.14
CA GLU A 44 -1.92 -7.54 24.98
C GLU A 44 -2.42 -6.24 24.34
N PHE A 45 -3.32 -6.37 23.36
CA PHE A 45 -3.81 -5.27 22.50
C PHE A 45 -5.25 -4.87 22.80
N GLU A 46 -5.95 -5.61 23.68
CA GLU A 46 -7.33 -5.35 24.08
C GLU A 46 -8.28 -5.22 22.88
N ASN A 47 -8.93 -4.07 22.69
CA ASN A 47 -9.85 -3.77 21.59
C ASN A 47 -9.25 -2.75 20.60
N ARG A 48 -7.92 -2.75 20.45
CA ARG A 48 -7.20 -1.77 19.63
C ARG A 48 -7.23 -2.15 18.15
N GLN A 49 -7.09 -1.13 17.32
CA GLN A 49 -6.86 -1.27 15.90
C GLN A 49 -5.47 -0.76 15.54
N PHE A 50 -4.85 -1.45 14.58
CA PHE A 50 -3.57 -1.08 14.00
C PHE A 50 -3.67 -1.12 12.49
N HIS A 51 -3.09 -0.14 11.81
CA HIS A 51 -3.22 0.06 10.37
C HIS A 51 -1.87 -0.07 9.68
N PHE A 52 -1.87 -0.72 8.53
CA PHE A 52 -0.80 -0.61 7.54
C PHE A 52 -1.12 0.55 6.62
N ILE A 53 -0.23 1.54 6.58
CA ILE A 53 -0.41 2.77 5.81
C ILE A 53 0.76 2.90 4.84
N LEU A 54 0.49 2.84 3.55
CA LEU A 54 1.50 3.21 2.56
C LEU A 54 1.66 4.73 2.52
N ILE A 55 2.87 5.20 2.25
CA ILE A 55 3.21 6.62 2.19
C ILE A 55 3.76 6.99 0.81
N TRP A 56 3.39 8.16 0.32
CA TRP A 56 4.10 8.83 -0.77
C TRP A 56 5.43 9.40 -0.24
N ASP A 57 6.55 8.92 -0.77
CA ASP A 57 7.88 9.26 -0.26
C ASP A 57 8.96 9.49 -1.32
N THR A 58 8.63 9.60 -2.61
CA THR A 58 9.65 9.95 -3.60
C THR A 58 9.89 11.46 -3.65
N GLY A 59 11.08 11.83 -3.21
CA GLY A 59 11.87 12.85 -3.90
C GLY A 59 13.04 12.13 -4.55
N THR A 60 13.71 12.79 -5.49
CA THR A 60 15.03 12.37 -5.98
C THR A 60 15.84 11.77 -4.82
N TYR A 61 16.25 10.50 -4.95
CA TYR A 61 17.13 9.75 -4.04
C TYR A 61 18.55 10.38 -3.94
N GLU A 62 18.68 11.70 -4.07
CA GLU A 62 19.82 12.41 -3.54
C GLU A 62 19.64 12.41 -2.02
N ASP A 63 20.56 11.73 -1.33
CA ASP A 63 20.56 11.46 0.12
C ASP A 63 20.30 12.70 1.01
N ASP A 64 20.39 13.92 0.46
CA ASP A 64 20.18 15.18 1.15
C ASP A 64 18.69 15.59 1.29
N PHE A 65 17.76 15.09 0.48
CA PHE A 65 16.34 15.44 0.63
C PHE A 65 15.68 14.77 1.84
N PHE A 66 16.14 13.58 2.23
CA PHE A 66 15.51 12.83 3.32
C PHE A 66 15.92 13.34 4.71
N ASN A 67 17.14 13.87 4.85
CA ASN A 67 17.70 14.27 6.13
C ASN A 67 16.92 15.41 6.85
N GLU A 68 16.10 16.20 6.13
CA GLU A 68 15.27 17.25 6.73
C GLU A 68 13.82 16.83 7.04
N PHE A 69 13.29 15.77 6.40
CA PHE A 69 11.85 15.47 6.41
C PHE A 69 11.49 14.09 6.97
N ARG A 70 12.38 13.10 6.85
CA ARG A 70 12.23 11.74 7.43
C ARG A 70 13.61 11.15 7.69
N LYS A 71 14.00 11.07 8.96
CA LYS A 71 15.34 10.59 9.38
C LYS A 71 15.71 9.19 8.85
N ASP A 72 14.72 8.34 8.52
CA ASP A 72 14.95 7.04 7.90
C ASP A 72 13.81 6.68 6.93
N ILE A 73 14.14 6.54 5.64
CA ILE A 73 13.22 6.08 4.58
C ILE A 73 12.63 4.70 4.84
N ARG A 74 13.23 3.92 5.74
CA ARG A 74 12.75 2.58 6.12
C ARG A 74 11.78 2.58 7.28
N CYS A 75 11.57 3.69 7.97
CA CYS A 75 10.74 3.71 9.18
C CYS A 75 9.75 4.87 9.15
N ILE A 76 8.48 4.61 9.49
CA ILE A 76 7.47 5.62 9.77
C ILE A 76 7.04 5.46 11.21
N LYS A 77 6.79 6.58 11.89
CA LYS A 77 6.21 6.61 13.22
C LYS A 77 4.87 7.34 13.20
N PHE A 78 3.90 6.75 13.88
CA PHE A 78 2.61 7.34 14.16
C PHE A 78 2.37 7.37 15.67
N LYS A 79 1.64 8.37 16.15
CA LYS A 79 1.01 8.34 17.46
C LYS A 79 -0.31 7.59 17.34
N LEU A 80 -0.55 6.62 18.22
CA LEU A 80 -1.84 5.96 18.34
C LEU A 80 -2.75 6.76 19.26
N GLU A 81 -3.83 7.30 18.72
CA GLU A 81 -4.81 8.11 19.44
C GLU A 81 -6.18 7.42 19.37
N GLY A 82 -6.47 6.63 20.40
CA GLY A 82 -7.56 5.66 20.35
C GLY A 82 -7.23 4.55 19.35
N ASN A 83 -7.97 4.49 18.25
CA ASN A 83 -7.83 3.52 17.16
C ASN A 83 -7.49 4.21 15.83
N LYS A 84 -6.84 5.38 15.89
CA LYS A 84 -6.41 6.14 14.71
C LYS A 84 -4.97 6.59 14.86
N TYR A 85 -4.33 6.84 13.73
CA TYR A 85 -2.95 7.28 13.66
C TYR A 85 -2.84 8.78 13.40
N SER A 86 -1.94 9.42 14.15
CA SER A 86 -1.44 10.77 13.87
C SER A 86 0.02 10.68 13.43
N TYR A 87 0.35 11.17 12.23
CA TYR A 87 1.71 11.13 11.71
C TYR A 87 2.65 12.01 12.54
N LEU A 88 3.75 11.43 13.04
CA LEU A 88 4.70 12.15 13.91
C LEU A 88 5.78 12.92 13.14
N GLY A 89 5.86 12.75 11.83
CA GLY A 89 6.74 13.52 10.96
C GLY A 89 6.14 14.87 10.54
N LYS A 90 6.92 15.68 9.83
CA LYS A 90 6.40 16.87 9.14
C LYS A 90 5.89 16.46 7.76
N PRO A 91 4.66 16.78 7.35
CA PRO A 91 4.13 16.37 6.05
C PRO A 91 4.64 17.27 4.90
N ASN A 92 5.95 17.51 4.84
CA ASN A 92 6.60 18.33 3.83
C ASN A 92 7.21 17.44 2.73
N PHE A 93 6.36 16.72 2.01
CA PHE A 93 6.80 15.80 0.95
C PHE A 93 7.03 16.55 -0.36
N PRO A 94 7.98 16.08 -1.21
CA PRO A 94 8.15 16.57 -2.56
C PRO A 94 6.83 16.55 -3.33
N PHE A 95 6.57 17.62 -4.05
CA PHE A 95 5.36 17.78 -4.87
C PHE A 95 4.03 17.60 -4.11
N VAL A 96 4.01 17.61 -2.77
CA VAL A 96 2.78 17.45 -1.95
C VAL A 96 1.65 18.41 -2.34
N HIS A 97 2.03 19.59 -2.84
CA HIS A 97 1.09 20.60 -3.30
C HIS A 97 0.42 20.24 -4.64
N LEU A 98 1.01 19.34 -5.43
CA LEU A 98 0.49 18.84 -6.72
C LEU A 98 -0.31 17.54 -6.58
N LEU A 99 -0.04 16.73 -5.55
CA LEU A 99 -0.72 15.44 -5.33
C LEU A 99 -2.26 15.51 -5.33
N PRO A 100 -2.94 16.54 -4.79
CA PRO A 100 -4.40 16.64 -4.89
C PRO A 100 -4.90 16.61 -6.33
N ASN A 101 -4.33 17.46 -7.19
CA ASN A 101 -4.73 17.55 -8.59
C ASN A 101 -4.31 16.28 -9.35
N ALA A 102 -3.15 15.71 -9.04
CA ALA A 102 -2.71 14.46 -9.63
C ALA A 102 -3.70 13.35 -9.29
N TYR A 103 -4.01 13.14 -8.01
CA TYR A 103 -4.97 12.14 -7.55
C TYR A 103 -6.32 12.29 -8.25
N ASP A 104 -6.88 13.51 -8.32
CA ASP A 104 -8.16 13.74 -8.98
C ASP A 104 -8.11 13.36 -10.48
N LEU A 105 -7.01 13.67 -11.19
CA LEU A 105 -6.84 13.28 -12.58
C LEU A 105 -6.75 11.76 -12.75
N ILE A 106 -6.04 11.09 -11.83
CA ILE A 106 -5.84 9.64 -11.81
C ILE A 106 -7.15 8.91 -11.54
N GLU A 107 -7.84 9.31 -10.48
CA GLU A 107 -9.11 8.71 -10.07
C GLU A 107 -10.16 8.87 -11.18
N ASN A 108 -10.29 10.08 -11.77
CA ASN A 108 -11.19 10.29 -12.89
C ASN A 108 -10.83 9.41 -14.09
N HIS A 109 -9.54 9.30 -14.44
CA HIS A 109 -9.09 8.44 -15.52
C HIS A 109 -9.43 6.97 -15.27
N PHE A 110 -9.20 6.49 -14.04
CA PHE A 110 -9.54 5.13 -13.63
C PHE A 110 -11.05 4.87 -13.76
N GLN A 111 -11.90 5.78 -13.27
CA GLN A 111 -13.37 5.64 -13.35
C GLN A 111 -13.88 5.68 -14.80
N GLU A 112 -13.37 6.60 -15.63
CA GLU A 112 -13.74 6.70 -17.06
C GLU A 112 -13.37 5.43 -17.84
N ASN A 113 -12.36 4.69 -17.38
CA ASN A 113 -11.82 3.51 -18.07
C ASN A 113 -11.94 2.23 -17.21
N LEU A 114 -12.90 2.19 -16.29
CA LEU A 114 -13.02 1.11 -15.31
C LEU A 114 -13.11 -0.29 -15.97
N GLU A 115 -13.92 -0.40 -17.03
CA GLU A 115 -14.08 -1.65 -17.78
C GLU A 115 -12.76 -2.08 -18.44
N TYR A 116 -11.96 -1.12 -18.92
CA TYR A 116 -10.64 -1.44 -19.43
C TYR A 116 -9.81 -2.09 -18.32
N TYR A 117 -9.67 -1.48 -17.14
CA TYR A 117 -8.80 -2.01 -16.09
C TYR A 117 -9.26 -3.36 -15.52
N LEU A 118 -10.57 -3.56 -15.34
CA LEU A 118 -11.10 -4.80 -14.79
C LEU A 118 -11.13 -5.96 -15.78
N LYS A 119 -10.88 -5.71 -17.07
CA LYS A 119 -10.80 -6.77 -18.08
C LYS A 119 -9.40 -7.42 -18.04
N PRO A 120 -9.31 -8.75 -17.88
CA PRO A 120 -8.03 -9.47 -17.97
C PRO A 120 -7.33 -9.18 -19.28
N LYS A 121 -6.04 -8.84 -19.19
CA LYS A 121 -5.17 -8.52 -20.33
C LYS A 121 -3.81 -9.17 -20.13
N SER A 122 -3.14 -9.52 -21.21
CA SER A 122 -1.72 -9.83 -21.12
C SER A 122 -0.89 -8.58 -20.90
N PHE A 123 0.35 -8.77 -20.45
CA PHE A 123 1.31 -7.67 -20.34
C PHE A 123 1.47 -6.93 -21.68
N ARG A 124 1.44 -7.65 -22.81
CA ARG A 124 1.54 -7.05 -24.15
C ARG A 124 0.31 -6.21 -24.51
N GLU A 125 -0.88 -6.66 -24.15
CA GLU A 125 -2.13 -5.90 -24.37
C GLU A 125 -2.21 -4.66 -23.47
N PHE A 126 -1.60 -4.71 -22.27
CA PHE A 126 -1.58 -3.61 -21.32
C PHE A 126 -0.50 -2.56 -21.64
N SER A 127 0.70 -2.99 -22.03
CA SER A 127 1.88 -2.15 -22.32
C SER A 127 1.85 -1.44 -23.68
N ASP A 128 0.70 -1.43 -24.37
CA ASP A 128 0.55 -0.65 -25.60
C ASP A 128 0.87 0.83 -25.33
N GLU A 129 1.82 1.39 -26.08
CA GLU A 129 2.21 2.80 -26.00
C GLU A 129 1.03 3.74 -26.34
N ASN A 130 0.05 3.26 -27.11
CA ASN A 130 -1.21 3.95 -27.38
C ASN A 130 -2.36 3.49 -26.47
N GLY A 131 -2.04 2.64 -25.49
CA GLY A 131 -2.96 2.07 -24.53
C GLY A 131 -3.52 3.09 -23.54
N VAL A 132 -4.60 2.69 -22.87
CA VAL A 132 -5.32 3.54 -21.90
C VAL A 132 -4.39 3.99 -20.77
N PHE A 133 -3.60 3.06 -20.21
CA PHE A 133 -2.69 3.36 -19.10
C PHE A 133 -1.65 4.44 -19.46
N THR A 134 -0.98 4.30 -20.61
CA THR A 134 0.02 5.26 -21.09
C THR A 134 -0.59 6.64 -21.36
N LYS A 135 -1.82 6.69 -21.89
CA LYS A 135 -2.56 7.94 -22.11
C LYS A 135 -2.92 8.63 -20.79
N GLY A 136 -3.29 7.88 -19.76
CA GLY A 136 -3.53 8.42 -18.41
C GLY A 136 -2.28 9.06 -17.82
N LEU A 137 -1.13 8.37 -17.91
CA LEU A 137 0.16 8.93 -17.47
C LEU A 137 0.50 10.22 -18.22
N ALA A 138 0.39 10.21 -19.55
CA ALA A 138 0.66 11.38 -20.37
C ALA A 138 -0.24 12.57 -20.02
N LYS A 139 -1.50 12.34 -19.65
CA LYS A 139 -2.44 13.39 -19.20
C LYS A 139 -1.91 14.10 -17.96
N ILE A 140 -1.39 13.36 -16.98
CA ILE A 140 -0.85 13.91 -15.73
C ILE A 140 0.41 14.72 -16.01
N ILE A 141 1.37 14.13 -16.72
CA ILE A 141 2.65 14.79 -17.06
C ILE A 141 2.41 16.10 -17.84
N ASN A 142 1.43 16.13 -18.75
CA ASN A 142 1.16 17.32 -19.58
C ASN A 142 0.31 18.39 -18.87
N GLN A 143 -0.47 18.03 -17.86
CA GLN A 143 -1.33 18.98 -17.13
C GLN A 143 -0.66 19.53 -15.87
N LEU A 144 0.32 18.80 -15.32
CA LEU A 144 1.08 19.19 -14.12
C LEU A 144 2.54 19.42 -14.49
N ASN A 145 2.80 20.53 -15.21
CA ASN A 145 4.13 20.83 -15.77
C ASN A 145 5.27 20.93 -14.72
N ASP A 146 4.93 21.23 -13.46
CA ASP A 146 5.89 21.33 -12.35
C ASP A 146 6.07 20.01 -11.59
N PHE A 147 5.37 18.93 -12.00
CA PHE A 147 5.56 17.60 -11.42
C PHE A 147 6.66 16.89 -12.21
N ASP A 148 7.77 16.56 -11.54
CA ASP A 148 8.85 15.79 -12.17
C ASP A 148 8.30 14.51 -12.82
N LYS A 149 8.80 14.16 -14.00
CA LYS A 149 8.20 13.08 -14.81
C LYS A 149 8.37 11.71 -14.16
N PRO A 150 9.57 11.30 -13.70
CA PRO A 150 9.75 10.12 -12.87
C PRO A 150 8.79 10.06 -11.67
N ASP A 151 8.72 11.12 -10.88
CA ASP A 151 7.84 11.14 -9.70
C ASP A 151 6.36 11.06 -10.09
N ALA A 152 5.93 11.78 -11.13
CA ALA A 152 4.57 11.72 -11.65
C ALA A 152 4.21 10.31 -12.15
N ALA A 153 5.14 9.64 -12.84
CA ALA A 153 4.95 8.26 -13.30
C ALA A 153 4.84 7.28 -12.14
N TYR A 154 5.70 7.42 -11.15
CA TYR A 154 5.66 6.58 -9.96
C TYR A 154 4.37 6.78 -9.16
N TYR A 155 3.96 8.03 -8.92
CA TYR A 155 2.68 8.34 -8.26
C TYR A 155 1.49 7.80 -9.05
N TYR A 156 1.50 7.98 -10.37
CA TYR A 156 0.45 7.48 -11.25
C TYR A 156 0.26 5.97 -11.09
N GLU A 157 1.34 5.20 -11.26
CA GLU A 157 1.29 3.74 -11.21
C GLU A 157 0.82 3.25 -9.83
N ARG A 158 1.36 3.84 -8.76
CA ARG A 158 0.99 3.50 -7.37
C ARG A 158 -0.48 3.75 -7.09
N ILE A 159 -1.01 4.93 -7.42
CA ILE A 159 -2.43 5.25 -7.21
C ILE A 159 -3.34 4.41 -8.11
N MET A 160 -2.98 4.23 -9.37
CA MET A 160 -3.74 3.39 -10.29
C MET A 160 -3.86 1.95 -9.78
N GLN A 161 -2.77 1.36 -9.31
CA GLN A 161 -2.80 0.00 -8.75
C GLN A 161 -3.60 -0.05 -7.46
N TYR A 162 -3.40 0.88 -6.54
CA TYR A 162 -4.19 0.95 -5.32
C TYR A 162 -5.71 1.01 -5.61
N LEU A 163 -6.14 1.87 -6.54
CA LEU A 163 -7.55 1.99 -6.94
C LEU A 163 -8.05 0.71 -7.62
N TYR A 164 -7.24 0.11 -8.48
CA TYR A 164 -7.56 -1.15 -9.15
C TYR A 164 -7.72 -2.31 -8.18
N THR A 165 -6.75 -2.53 -7.29
CA THR A 165 -6.79 -3.60 -6.29
C THR A 165 -7.96 -3.43 -5.36
N LYS A 166 -8.20 -2.19 -4.88
CA LYS A 166 -9.38 -1.88 -4.07
C LYS A 166 -10.66 -2.27 -4.82
N LYS A 167 -10.76 -1.94 -6.11
CA LYS A 167 -11.95 -2.28 -6.89
C LYS A 167 -12.11 -3.78 -7.13
N LYS A 168 -11.02 -4.51 -7.39
CA LYS A 168 -11.06 -5.98 -7.48
C LYS A 168 -11.49 -6.60 -6.15
N TYR A 169 -10.99 -6.10 -5.03
CA TYR A 169 -11.41 -6.57 -3.72
C TYR A 169 -12.91 -6.32 -3.47
N GLU A 170 -13.45 -5.15 -3.83
CA GLU A 170 -14.89 -4.87 -3.74
C GLU A 170 -15.76 -5.86 -4.55
N LEU A 171 -15.26 -6.33 -5.70
CA LEU A 171 -16.02 -7.20 -6.62
C LEU A 171 -15.84 -8.69 -6.33
N PHE A 172 -14.64 -9.09 -5.96
CA PHE A 172 -14.22 -10.50 -5.92
C PHE A 172 -13.78 -10.94 -4.52
N ASN A 173 -13.68 -10.03 -3.54
CA ASN A 173 -13.14 -10.28 -2.21
C ASN A 173 -11.72 -10.88 -2.25
N LYS A 174 -10.93 -10.41 -3.22
CA LYS A 174 -9.56 -10.85 -3.50
C LYS A 174 -8.65 -9.66 -3.76
N ILE A 175 -7.49 -9.69 -3.12
CA ILE A 175 -6.44 -8.68 -3.23
C ILE A 175 -5.43 -9.16 -4.25
N ASN A 176 -5.35 -8.41 -5.33
CA ASN A 176 -4.50 -8.66 -6.48
C ASN A 176 -4.21 -7.31 -7.18
N SER A 177 -2.95 -6.89 -7.16
CA SER A 177 -2.44 -5.65 -7.74
C SER A 177 -2.00 -5.78 -9.20
N ASP A 178 -1.91 -7.00 -9.72
CA ASP A 178 -1.48 -7.24 -11.07
C ASP A 178 -2.54 -6.78 -12.07
N PHE A 179 -2.16 -5.88 -12.97
CA PHE A 179 -3.00 -5.45 -14.09
C PHE A 179 -3.11 -6.48 -15.21
N SER A 180 -2.18 -7.44 -15.25
CA SER A 180 -2.05 -8.37 -16.35
C SER A 180 -1.71 -9.77 -15.89
N TYR A 181 -2.16 -10.77 -16.64
CA TYR A 181 -1.72 -12.14 -16.47
C TYR A 181 -0.44 -12.42 -17.29
N SER A 182 0.30 -13.45 -16.89
CA SER A 182 1.52 -13.89 -17.60
C SER A 182 1.20 -14.82 -18.77
N GLU A 183 1.55 -14.43 -19.99
CA GLU A 183 1.37 -15.27 -21.20
C GLU A 183 2.35 -16.44 -21.30
N LEU A 184 3.40 -16.47 -20.47
CA LEU A 184 4.50 -17.45 -20.57
C LEU A 184 4.06 -18.91 -20.40
N PHE A 185 2.91 -19.13 -19.74
CA PHE A 185 2.39 -20.46 -19.44
C PHE A 185 1.40 -20.98 -20.50
N ILE A 186 0.88 -20.10 -21.36
CA ILE A 186 -0.13 -20.44 -22.36
C ILE A 186 0.47 -21.41 -23.40
N GLY A 187 -0.22 -22.54 -23.62
CA GLY A 187 0.15 -23.54 -24.64
C GLY A 187 1.21 -24.55 -24.21
N ARG A 188 1.75 -24.48 -22.99
CA ARG A 188 2.64 -25.52 -22.43
C ARG A 188 1.88 -26.58 -21.63
N THR A 189 0.93 -26.16 -20.80
CA THR A 189 0.08 -27.05 -19.97
C THR A 189 -1.29 -26.45 -19.63
N THR A 190 -1.58 -25.21 -20.07
CA THR A 190 -2.80 -24.45 -19.74
C THR A 190 -3.23 -23.60 -20.93
N THR A 191 -4.53 -23.33 -21.03
CA THR A 191 -5.18 -22.50 -22.05
C THR A 191 -5.23 -21.03 -21.65
N LYS A 192 -5.54 -20.14 -22.61
CA LYS A 192 -5.70 -18.71 -22.31
C LYS A 192 -6.88 -18.48 -21.36
N GLU A 193 -7.96 -19.23 -21.56
CA GLU A 193 -9.17 -19.16 -20.74
C GLU A 193 -8.90 -19.62 -19.31
N GLU A 194 -8.10 -20.67 -19.12
CA GLU A 194 -7.67 -21.15 -17.80
C GLU A 194 -6.80 -20.12 -17.08
N VAL A 195 -5.78 -19.53 -17.73
CA VAL A 195 -4.95 -18.48 -17.12
C VAL A 195 -5.77 -17.23 -16.77
N ILE A 196 -6.76 -16.88 -17.59
CA ILE A 196 -7.67 -15.78 -17.31
C ILE A 196 -8.57 -16.09 -16.11
N ALA A 197 -9.08 -17.32 -16.01
CA ALA A 197 -9.86 -17.76 -14.87
C ALA A 197 -9.02 -17.72 -13.58
N GLU A 198 -7.80 -18.29 -13.64
CA GLU A 198 -6.81 -18.22 -12.56
C GLU A 198 -6.56 -16.77 -12.15
N PHE A 199 -6.26 -15.85 -13.06
CA PHE A 199 -6.03 -14.43 -12.71
C PHE A 199 -7.19 -13.72 -11.97
N ASN A 200 -8.44 -14.16 -12.21
CA ASN A 200 -9.60 -13.60 -11.50
C ASN A 200 -9.77 -14.23 -10.11
N ASP A 201 -9.41 -15.49 -9.96
CA ASP A 201 -9.54 -16.26 -8.71
C ASP A 201 -8.28 -16.17 -7.82
N GLU A 202 -7.13 -15.89 -8.43
CA GLU A 202 -5.82 -15.70 -7.82
C GLU A 202 -5.74 -14.33 -7.15
N GLY A 203 -5.24 -14.37 -5.92
CA GLY A 203 -5.19 -13.23 -5.02
C GLY A 203 -5.38 -13.69 -3.59
N LYS A 204 -5.01 -12.80 -2.68
CA LYS A 204 -5.11 -13.04 -1.23
C LYS A 204 -6.51 -12.68 -0.74
N SER A 205 -7.09 -13.54 0.11
CA SER A 205 -8.21 -13.12 0.95
C SER A 205 -7.70 -12.35 2.17
N ASP A 206 -8.58 -11.74 2.95
CA ASP A 206 -8.19 -11.05 4.20
C ASP A 206 -7.37 -11.95 5.14
N ASN A 207 -7.68 -13.24 5.14
CA ASN A 207 -6.97 -14.24 5.95
C ASN A 207 -5.54 -14.52 5.46
N ASP A 208 -5.24 -14.22 4.19
CA ASP A 208 -3.95 -14.48 3.54
C ASP A 208 -3.05 -13.22 3.52
N LEU A 209 -3.57 -12.04 3.88
CA LEU A 209 -2.85 -10.78 3.81
C LEU A 209 -1.68 -10.68 4.79
N ILE A 210 -1.76 -11.41 5.90
CA ILE A 210 -0.73 -11.38 6.95
C ILE A 210 -0.43 -12.80 7.37
N ASN A 211 0.59 -13.37 6.74
CA ASN A 211 1.04 -14.73 7.04
C ASN A 211 1.63 -14.87 8.45
N ASN A 212 1.99 -13.75 9.10
CA ASN A 212 2.70 -13.70 10.37
C ASN A 212 2.09 -12.63 11.31
N LEU A 213 0.82 -12.80 11.73
CA LEU A 213 0.25 -11.95 12.79
C LEU A 213 0.82 -12.41 14.13
N LEU A 214 1.34 -11.48 14.93
CA LEU A 214 1.92 -11.73 16.24
C LEU A 214 3.15 -12.67 16.26
N GLU A 215 3.62 -13.10 15.09
CA GLU A 215 4.80 -13.95 14.93
C GLU A 215 5.89 -13.14 14.23
N GLU A 216 6.77 -12.52 15.00
CA GLU A 216 7.88 -11.76 14.43
C GLU A 216 8.78 -12.69 13.61
N PRO A 217 9.13 -12.35 12.35
CA PRO A 217 10.02 -13.19 11.56
C PRO A 217 11.41 -13.25 12.22
N ASN A 218 12.03 -14.43 12.16
CA ASN A 218 13.40 -14.63 12.67
C ASN A 218 14.47 -13.80 11.94
N TRP A 219 14.11 -13.11 10.86
CA TRP A 219 14.99 -12.26 10.09
C TRP A 219 14.28 -10.95 9.73
N LEU A 220 14.97 -9.83 9.97
CA LEU A 220 14.57 -8.48 9.55
C LEU A 220 15.82 -7.80 8.99
N GLN A 221 15.81 -7.37 7.72
CA GLN A 221 17.02 -6.90 7.00
C GLN A 221 17.67 -5.63 7.59
N LYS A 222 16.97 -4.84 8.40
CA LYS A 222 17.55 -3.62 8.99
C LYS A 222 16.74 -3.14 10.20
N SER A 223 17.33 -2.63 11.27
CA SER A 223 18.59 -3.00 11.93
C SER A 223 18.23 -3.19 13.38
N GLU A 224 18.78 -4.22 14.01
CA GLU A 224 18.72 -4.40 15.46
C GLU A 224 18.98 -3.08 16.22
N ASP A 225 19.73 -2.11 15.70
CA ASP A 225 20.08 -0.87 16.41
C ASP A 225 18.93 0.14 16.65
N ILE A 226 17.89 0.21 15.79
CA ILE A 226 16.71 1.07 16.06
C ILE A 226 15.77 0.38 17.04
N LEU A 227 15.71 -0.96 16.98
CA LEU A 227 14.86 -1.78 17.84
C LEU A 227 15.52 -2.07 19.20
N LYS A 228 16.86 -2.06 19.30
CA LYS A 228 17.63 -2.44 20.50
C LYS A 228 17.32 -1.58 21.72
N ASP A 229 17.01 -0.30 21.50
CA ASP A 229 16.73 0.66 22.57
C ASP A 229 15.22 0.88 22.81
N LEU A 230 14.36 0.21 22.04
CA LEU A 230 12.91 0.37 22.10
C LEU A 230 12.22 -0.93 22.51
N ASP A 231 11.38 -0.86 23.53
CA ASP A 231 10.53 -1.97 23.95
C ASP A 231 9.30 -2.04 23.04
N LEU A 232 9.44 -2.75 21.92
CA LEU A 232 8.47 -2.80 20.83
C LEU A 232 7.80 -4.17 20.76
N THR A 233 6.47 -4.17 20.73
CA THR A 233 5.68 -5.37 20.46
C THR A 233 5.41 -5.49 18.96
N PHE A 234 5.79 -6.61 18.34
CA PHE A 234 5.42 -6.92 16.96
C PHE A 234 3.92 -7.20 16.81
N ILE A 235 3.31 -6.69 15.74
CA ILE A 235 1.86 -6.83 15.48
C ILE A 235 1.61 -7.70 14.23
N GLY A 236 2.31 -7.42 13.13
CA GLY A 236 2.10 -8.14 11.87
C GLY A 236 2.91 -7.58 10.71
N SER A 237 2.73 -8.20 9.53
CA SER A 237 3.38 -7.78 8.29
C SER A 237 2.50 -7.94 7.05
N VAL A 238 2.62 -7.03 6.07
CA VAL A 238 1.98 -7.15 4.76
C VAL A 238 2.97 -6.88 3.66
N SER A 239 2.77 -7.49 2.49
CA SER A 239 3.53 -7.14 1.31
C SER A 239 2.91 -5.94 0.61
N GLU A 240 3.71 -4.90 0.33
CA GLU A 240 3.27 -3.74 -0.45
C GLU A 240 2.81 -4.17 -1.85
N SER A 241 3.41 -5.24 -2.40
CA SER A 241 3.08 -5.78 -3.71
C SER A 241 1.69 -6.40 -3.76
N ASP A 242 1.08 -6.74 -2.62
CA ASP A 242 -0.30 -7.26 -2.60
C ASP A 242 -1.31 -6.15 -2.97
N PHE A 243 -1.00 -4.90 -2.61
CA PHE A 243 -1.92 -3.78 -2.73
C PHE A 243 -1.55 -2.81 -3.86
N THR A 244 -0.27 -2.76 -4.25
CA THR A 244 0.29 -1.81 -5.22
C THR A 244 1.49 -2.42 -5.95
N ASN A 245 2.29 -1.61 -6.66
CA ASN A 245 3.48 -2.06 -7.41
C ASN A 245 4.76 -2.05 -6.58
N GLY A 246 4.64 -1.83 -5.26
CA GLY A 246 5.80 -1.77 -4.40
C GLY A 246 6.44 -3.13 -4.18
N SER A 247 7.70 -3.11 -3.76
CA SER A 247 8.50 -4.31 -3.47
C SER A 247 8.85 -4.45 -1.99
N ALA A 248 8.31 -3.60 -1.13
CA ALA A 248 8.59 -3.64 0.28
C ALA A 248 7.68 -4.64 1.02
N GLU A 249 8.28 -5.40 1.92
CA GLU A 249 7.55 -5.98 3.05
C GLU A 249 7.42 -4.92 4.15
N ILE A 250 6.21 -4.75 4.66
CA ILE A 250 5.85 -3.73 5.65
C ILE A 250 5.61 -4.42 6.99
N PHE A 251 6.41 -4.09 8.00
CA PHE A 251 6.32 -4.65 9.36
C PHE A 251 5.78 -3.61 10.34
N LEU A 252 4.90 -4.01 11.25
CA LEU A 252 4.26 -3.12 12.20
C LEU A 252 4.59 -3.50 13.65
N PHE A 253 5.00 -2.50 14.42
CA PHE A 253 5.36 -2.64 15.84
C PHE A 253 4.69 -1.55 16.68
N TRP A 254 4.43 -1.84 17.95
CA TRP A 254 3.85 -0.91 18.90
C TRP A 254 4.76 -0.68 20.10
N ASP A 255 5.11 0.58 20.35
CA ASP A 255 5.65 1.04 21.63
C ASP A 255 4.46 1.34 22.56
N LYS A 256 4.18 0.39 23.46
CA LYS A 256 3.08 0.50 24.42
C LYS A 256 3.28 1.63 25.43
N LYS A 257 4.53 1.95 25.76
CA LYS A 257 4.85 2.99 26.77
C LYS A 257 4.54 4.37 26.22
N ASN A 258 4.84 4.60 24.95
CA ASN A 258 4.65 5.89 24.31
C ASN A 258 3.39 5.96 23.44
N ASP A 259 2.61 4.87 23.32
CA ASP A 259 1.50 4.74 22.35
C ASP A 259 1.94 5.16 20.94
N GLU A 260 3.11 4.68 20.50
CA GLU A 260 3.65 4.96 19.17
C GLU A 260 3.65 3.69 18.32
N VAL A 261 3.25 3.80 17.06
CA VAL A 261 3.31 2.70 16.10
C VAL A 261 4.43 2.96 15.11
N TYR A 262 5.25 1.94 14.92
CA TYR A 262 6.40 1.93 14.03
C TYR A 262 6.09 1.04 12.84
N GLN A 263 6.22 1.58 11.64
CA GLN A 263 6.09 0.82 10.41
C GLN A 263 7.44 0.79 9.68
N PHE A 264 7.99 -0.41 9.51
CA PHE A 264 9.26 -0.62 8.82
C PHE A 264 9.06 -1.18 7.42
N PHE A 265 9.81 -0.66 6.45
CA PHE A 265 9.77 -1.09 5.05
C PHE A 265 11.08 -1.82 4.73
N GLN A 266 10.97 -3.05 4.24
CA GLN A 266 12.11 -3.85 3.78
C GLN A 266 11.95 -4.18 2.31
N TRP A 267 12.74 -3.52 1.46
CA TRP A 267 12.75 -3.77 0.03
C TRP A 267 13.42 -5.11 -0.28
N THR A 268 12.74 -5.90 -1.09
CA THR A 268 13.23 -7.18 -1.61
C THR A 268 14.03 -7.03 -2.89
#